data_AF-A0A9D5Y9K2-F1
#
_entry.id   AF-A0A9D5Y9K2-F1
#
_cell.length_a   1.000
_cell.length_b   1.000
_cell.length_c   1.000
_cell.angle_alpha   90.00
_cell.angle_beta   90.00
_cell.angle_gamma   90.00
#
_symmetry.space_group_name_H-M   'P 1'
#
loop_
_entity.id
_entity.type
_entity.pdbx_description
1 polymer ?
#
loop_
_entity_poly.entity_id
_entity_poly.type
_entity_poly.pdbx_seq_one_letter_code
_entity_poly.pdbx_strand_id
1 'polypeptide(L)'
;MHVCINGGSHNLLRSFLSYVYFPCVTEYTVLMIWCVLPLYPHRRRLSSRLTALGENFCALIDIPPLICYTSCTSNIIRCPLWGSAMRFDTMKHEKAPLTKNQRLELDIVAAGSGGEGIGRHEGFAVFVPAAAVGDRIEAHIVKVQRSMAYARIARIIEPSADRIPADCEAFPRCGGCVYRHINYQAECALKRQRVTDALRRIGGLDLEAEEILPSPQSDHYRNKAQLPCQKTENGIGFGFYAQRSHRIVQCADCLLQPESFSAIAAATAQYMDRVGVEPYDEVNHSGLVRHLYIRASRHSGEIMVCLVINGNRLPEEELLADLICAAEPKVSGVLININKKRTNVILGERCRVIRGSEHITERLL
;
A
#
# COMPACT_ATOMS: atom_id res chain seq x y z
N MET A 1 -36.61 16.59 21.06
CA MET A 1 -37.31 17.45 20.07
C MET A 1 -36.60 17.32 18.73
N HIS A 2 -37.32 16.89 17.71
CA HIS A 2 -36.84 16.78 16.34
C HIS A 2 -36.49 18.16 15.76
N VAL A 3 -35.33 18.28 15.10
CA VAL A 3 -35.16 19.16 13.94
C VAL A 3 -34.25 18.45 12.93
N CYS A 4 -34.84 18.06 11.79
CA CYS A 4 -34.13 17.80 10.54
C CYS A 4 -33.94 19.14 9.83
N ILE A 5 -32.72 19.43 9.34
CA ILE A 5 -32.52 20.34 8.20
C ILE A 5 -31.50 19.71 7.25
N ASN A 6 -31.95 19.53 6.01
CA ASN A 6 -31.22 19.06 4.85
C ASN A 6 -30.19 20.08 4.34
N GLY A 7 -29.09 19.57 3.78
CA GLY A 7 -28.51 20.04 2.52
C GLY A 7 -27.58 21.26 2.55
N GLY A 8 -26.33 21.06 2.13
CA GLY A 8 -25.51 22.12 1.53
C GLY A 8 -24.08 22.25 2.06
N SER A 9 -23.14 21.62 1.35
CA SER A 9 -21.75 22.07 1.16
C SER A 9 -20.97 22.58 2.39
N HIS A 10 -20.37 21.65 3.15
CA HIS A 10 -19.29 21.97 4.10
C HIS A 10 -18.23 20.85 4.14
N ASN A 11 -17.18 20.99 3.33
CA ASN A 11 -16.04 20.06 3.32
C ASN A 11 -14.66 20.74 3.40
N LEU A 12 -14.58 21.99 3.86
CA LEU A 12 -13.31 22.73 3.98
C LEU A 12 -12.93 23.15 5.40
N LEU A 13 -13.84 23.04 6.38
CA LEU A 13 -13.55 23.45 7.77
C LEU A 13 -13.33 22.29 8.75
N ARG A 14 -13.57 21.03 8.36
CA ARG A 14 -13.29 19.88 9.22
C ARG A 14 -11.84 19.38 9.15
N SER A 15 -11.08 19.75 8.12
CA SER A 15 -9.68 19.28 7.98
C SER A 15 -8.65 20.13 8.71
N PHE A 16 -9.04 21.28 9.27
CA PHE A 16 -8.10 22.19 9.95
C PHE A 16 -8.08 22.07 11.48
N LEU A 17 -9.05 21.37 12.08
CA LEU A 17 -9.28 21.38 13.54
C LEU A 17 -8.95 20.06 14.26
N SER A 18 -8.27 19.12 13.61
CA SER A 18 -7.92 17.82 14.25
C SER A 18 -6.46 17.68 14.66
N TYR A 19 -5.66 18.75 14.61
CA TYR A 19 -4.21 18.68 14.86
C TYR A 19 -3.70 19.74 15.84
N VAL A 20 -4.42 20.04 16.92
CA VAL A 20 -3.82 20.74 18.07
C VAL A 20 -4.50 20.26 19.35
N TYR A 21 -3.94 19.22 19.98
CA TYR A 21 -4.21 18.89 21.37
C TYR A 21 -2.89 19.06 22.12
N PHE A 22 -2.67 20.26 22.68
CA PHE A 22 -1.75 20.52 23.80
C PHE A 22 -2.17 21.84 24.47
N PRO A 23 -2.25 21.91 25.81
CA PRO A 23 -2.83 23.05 26.53
C PRO A 23 -1.75 24.10 26.78
N CYS A 24 -1.54 24.97 25.82
CA CYS A 24 -0.95 26.29 26.01
C CYS A 24 -1.19 27.04 24.70
N VAL A 25 -1.11 28.37 24.70
CA VAL A 25 -1.17 29.20 23.49
C VAL A 25 -2.58 29.62 23.06
N THR A 26 -3.27 30.37 23.91
CA THR A 26 -4.46 31.18 23.55
C THR A 26 -4.11 32.56 22.96
N GLU A 27 -2.84 32.99 22.96
CA GLU A 27 -2.44 34.31 22.45
C GLU A 27 -1.86 34.31 21.02
N TYR A 28 -1.29 33.21 20.52
CA TYR A 28 -0.60 33.24 19.20
C TYR A 28 -1.53 32.98 18.00
N THR A 29 -2.69 32.37 18.21
CA THR A 29 -3.58 31.93 17.11
C THR A 29 -4.22 33.12 16.38
N VAL A 30 -4.41 34.25 17.06
CA VAL A 30 -5.03 35.45 16.47
C VAL A 30 -4.04 36.24 15.60
N LEU A 31 -2.74 36.23 15.94
CA LEU A 31 -1.72 36.97 15.19
C LEU A 31 -1.41 36.37 13.80
N MET A 32 -1.48 35.04 13.67
CA MET A 32 -1.15 34.33 12.42
C MET A 32 -2.15 34.58 11.28
N ILE A 33 -3.41 34.88 11.60
CA ILE A 33 -4.43 35.12 10.57
C ILE A 33 -4.22 36.50 9.90
N TRP A 34 -3.71 37.50 10.64
CA TRP A 34 -3.48 38.83 10.08
C TRP A 34 -2.16 38.98 9.31
N CYS A 35 -1.10 38.23 9.67
CA CYS A 35 0.20 38.34 9.01
C CYS A 35 0.33 37.51 7.71
N VAL A 36 -0.46 36.44 7.52
CA VAL A 36 -0.28 35.50 6.40
C VAL A 36 -1.19 35.82 5.20
N LEU A 37 -2.27 36.57 5.39
CA LEU A 37 -3.18 36.94 4.30
C LEU A 37 -2.62 37.89 3.21
N PRO A 38 -1.55 38.70 3.41
CA PRO A 38 -1.01 39.54 2.34
C PRO A 38 -0.15 38.79 1.29
N LEU A 39 0.19 37.52 1.51
CA LEU A 39 1.14 36.78 0.67
C LEU A 39 0.49 35.95 -0.45
N TYR A 40 -0.82 36.05 -0.67
CA TYR A 40 -1.54 35.34 -1.73
C TYR A 40 -2.12 36.27 -2.81
N PRO A 41 -2.06 35.93 -4.11
CA PRO A 41 -2.25 36.91 -5.19
C PRO A 41 -3.71 37.26 -5.52
N HIS A 42 -4.71 36.71 -4.80
CA HIS A 42 -6.13 36.89 -5.15
C HIS A 42 -6.85 37.89 -4.23
N ARG A 43 -6.99 39.11 -4.75
CA ARG A 43 -7.65 40.27 -4.14
C ARG A 43 -9.16 40.11 -3.88
N ARG A 44 -9.60 40.72 -2.77
CA ARG A 44 -10.78 41.60 -2.59
C ARG A 44 -12.17 41.06 -2.16
N ARG A 45 -12.43 39.77 -1.95
CA ARG A 45 -13.77 39.33 -1.46
C ARG A 45 -13.85 38.79 -0.04
N LEU A 46 -12.74 38.49 0.63
CA LEU A 46 -12.74 38.03 2.03
C LEU A 46 -12.58 39.15 3.07
N SER A 47 -12.15 40.36 2.68
CA SER A 47 -11.84 41.39 3.67
C SER A 47 -13.09 41.88 4.40
N SER A 48 -14.20 42.16 3.70
CA SER A 48 -15.40 42.77 4.30
C SER A 48 -16.15 41.88 5.29
N ARG A 49 -16.12 40.55 5.12
CA ARG A 49 -16.79 39.63 6.07
C ARG A 49 -15.97 39.36 7.34
N LEU A 50 -14.64 39.47 7.26
CA LEU A 50 -13.76 39.29 8.41
C LEU A 50 -13.64 40.58 9.25
N THR A 51 -13.79 41.77 8.64
CA THR A 51 -13.83 43.04 9.39
C THR A 51 -15.04 43.10 10.34
N ALA A 52 -16.22 42.66 9.88
CA ALA A 52 -17.44 42.64 10.69
C ALA A 52 -17.42 41.62 11.85
N LEU A 53 -16.61 40.55 11.73
CA LEU A 53 -16.40 39.57 12.81
C LEU A 53 -15.34 40.04 13.82
N GLY A 54 -14.35 40.83 13.37
CA GLY A 54 -13.32 41.41 14.23
C GLY A 54 -13.81 42.58 15.09
N GLU A 55 -14.70 43.43 14.56
CA GLU A 55 -15.28 44.55 15.32
C GLU A 55 -16.15 44.08 16.49
N ASN A 56 -16.89 42.98 16.32
CA ASN A 56 -17.70 42.40 17.40
C ASN A 56 -16.84 41.71 18.49
N PHE A 57 -15.60 41.31 18.18
CA PHE A 57 -14.70 40.68 19.15
C PHE A 57 -13.90 41.71 19.95
N CYS A 58 -13.55 42.86 19.35
CA CYS A 58 -12.87 43.96 20.04
C CYS A 58 -13.79 44.71 21.02
N ALA A 59 -15.11 44.67 20.83
CA ALA A 59 -16.08 45.25 21.78
C ALA A 59 -16.28 44.42 23.07
N LEU A 60 -15.83 43.17 23.08
CA LEU A 60 -15.94 42.25 24.23
C LEU A 60 -14.72 42.30 25.17
N ILE A 61 -13.65 43.00 24.76
CA ILE A 61 -12.37 43.05 25.47
C ILE A 61 -11.84 44.49 25.32
N ASP A 62 -12.11 45.35 26.30
CA ASP A 62 -11.73 46.79 26.33
C ASP A 62 -10.23 47.02 26.03
N ILE A 63 -9.85 47.16 24.75
CA ILE A 63 -8.49 47.49 24.32
C ILE A 63 -8.56 48.56 23.22
N PRO A 64 -7.86 49.71 23.37
CA PRO A 64 -7.94 50.81 22.42
C PRO A 64 -7.20 50.49 21.10
N PRO A 65 -7.67 51.01 19.94
CA PRO A 65 -7.13 50.65 18.64
C PRO A 65 -5.84 51.41 18.34
N LEU A 66 -4.69 50.73 18.43
CA LEU A 66 -3.43 51.22 17.87
C LEU A 66 -3.28 50.73 16.42
N ILE A 67 -3.56 51.63 15.49
CA ILE A 67 -3.36 51.48 14.05
C ILE A 67 -1.86 51.34 13.77
N CYS A 68 -1.43 50.21 13.21
CA CYS A 68 -0.06 50.01 12.75
C CYS A 68 -0.04 49.84 11.22
N TYR A 69 0.20 50.94 10.51
CA TYR A 69 0.63 50.93 9.11
C TYR A 69 2.14 50.77 9.07
N THR A 70 2.69 49.70 8.51
CA THR A 70 4.06 49.72 7.95
C THR A 70 4.21 48.75 6.78
N SER A 71 4.90 49.26 5.75
CA SER A 71 5.20 48.66 4.45
C SER A 71 6.16 47.47 4.53
N CYS A 72 5.84 46.39 3.81
CA CYS A 72 6.62 45.17 3.74
C CYS A 72 7.59 45.20 2.54
N THR A 73 8.85 45.56 2.76
CA THR A 73 9.94 45.38 1.76
C THR A 73 11.20 44.74 2.36
N SER A 74 11.13 44.18 3.56
CA SER A 74 12.23 43.44 4.20
C SER A 74 11.66 42.30 5.03
N ASN A 75 12.28 41.12 4.96
CA ASN A 75 11.92 39.88 5.69
C ASN A 75 12.09 40.00 7.23
N ILE A 76 11.67 41.12 7.81
CA ILE A 76 11.77 41.43 9.24
C ILE A 76 10.48 42.14 9.63
N ILE A 77 9.63 41.46 10.39
CA ILE A 77 8.53 42.09 11.13
C ILE A 77 9.12 42.53 12.46
N ARG A 78 9.17 43.85 12.71
CA ARG A 78 9.52 44.39 14.04
C ARG A 78 8.23 44.69 14.79
N CYS A 79 7.95 43.92 15.86
CA CYS A 79 6.92 44.24 16.83
C CYS A 79 7.46 45.27 17.83
N PRO A 80 6.78 46.40 18.12
CA PRO A 80 7.30 47.42 19.02
C PRO A 80 7.40 47.00 20.49
N LEU A 81 6.74 45.89 20.87
CA LEU A 81 6.67 45.41 22.27
C LEU A 81 7.76 44.39 22.62
N TRP A 82 8.47 43.83 21.64
CA TRP A 82 9.49 42.79 21.85
C TRP A 82 10.77 43.21 21.10
N GLY A 83 11.78 43.67 21.85
CA GLY A 83 13.01 44.29 21.34
C GLY A 83 13.96 43.37 20.54
N SER A 84 13.53 42.20 20.08
CA SER A 84 14.35 41.26 19.32
C SER A 84 13.64 40.81 18.04
N ALA A 85 14.30 41.03 16.90
CA ALA A 85 13.81 40.59 15.60
C ALA A 85 13.82 39.06 15.51
N MET A 86 12.66 38.42 15.35
CA MET A 86 12.58 37.03 14.93
C MET A 86 13.05 36.91 13.48
N ARG A 87 14.24 36.32 13.29
CA ARG A 87 14.70 35.86 11.99
C ARG A 87 13.98 34.55 11.68
N PHE A 88 13.12 34.54 10.66
CA PHE A 88 12.71 33.30 10.03
C PHE A 88 13.89 32.82 9.18
N ASP A 89 14.67 31.87 9.71
CA ASP A 89 15.64 31.15 8.90
C ASP A 89 14.85 30.35 7.86
N THR A 90 14.93 30.79 6.61
CA THR A 90 14.54 29.96 5.47
C THR A 90 15.41 28.71 5.50
N MET A 91 14.83 27.57 5.91
CA MET A 91 15.50 26.26 5.82
C MET A 91 16.05 26.11 4.41
N LYS A 92 17.38 26.23 4.26
CA LYS A 92 18.08 25.92 3.02
C LYS A 92 17.69 24.50 2.65
N HIS A 93 17.12 24.32 1.46
CA HIS A 93 16.96 23.01 0.88
C HIS A 93 18.36 22.46 0.58
N GLU A 94 18.99 21.82 1.56
CA GLU A 94 20.20 21.04 1.33
C GLU A 94 19.90 20.02 0.24
N LYS A 95 20.74 20.04 -0.78
CA LYS A 95 20.65 19.15 -1.92
C LYS A 95 20.84 17.74 -1.39
N ALA A 96 19.95 16.81 -1.75
CA ALA A 96 20.06 15.44 -1.29
C ALA A 96 21.46 14.89 -1.64
N PRO A 97 22.14 14.21 -0.70
CA PRO A 97 23.52 13.73 -0.88
C PRO A 97 23.61 12.63 -1.95
N LEU A 98 22.47 12.07 -2.33
CA LEU A 98 22.36 10.98 -3.29
C LEU A 98 21.78 11.48 -4.62
N THR A 99 22.27 10.91 -5.71
CA THR A 99 21.76 11.14 -7.06
C THR A 99 21.14 9.88 -7.66
N LYS A 100 20.18 10.06 -8.57
CA LYS A 100 19.57 8.92 -9.28
C LYS A 100 20.63 8.21 -10.13
N ASN A 101 20.57 6.88 -10.13
CA ASN A 101 21.50 5.96 -10.80
C ASN A 101 22.92 5.88 -10.19
N GLN A 102 23.16 6.56 -9.07
CA GLN A 102 24.38 6.40 -8.30
C GLN A 102 24.47 4.97 -7.74
N ARG A 103 25.70 4.43 -7.71
CA ARG A 103 26.03 3.20 -6.99
C ARG A 103 26.88 3.54 -5.78
N LEU A 104 26.60 2.90 -4.65
CA LEU A 104 27.40 3.03 -3.44
C LEU A 104 27.38 1.73 -2.64
N GLU A 105 28.40 1.52 -1.82
CA GLU A 105 28.34 0.49 -0.78
C GLU A 105 27.43 0.94 0.36
N LEU A 106 26.59 0.05 0.84
CA LEU A 106 25.61 0.32 1.88
C LEU A 106 25.47 -0.88 2.81
N ASP A 107 25.61 -0.63 4.11
CA ASP A 107 25.30 -1.60 5.16
C ASP A 107 23.82 -1.52 5.52
N ILE A 108 23.16 -2.67 5.57
CA ILE A 108 21.75 -2.79 5.95
C ILE A 108 21.66 -3.04 7.45
N VAL A 109 21.21 -2.02 8.18
CA VAL A 109 21.25 -1.99 9.64
C VAL A 109 19.89 -2.27 10.29
N ALA A 110 18.80 -2.14 9.54
CA ALA A 110 17.44 -2.33 10.03
C ALA A 110 16.50 -2.76 8.91
N ALA A 111 15.28 -3.16 9.26
CA ALA A 111 14.20 -3.38 8.31
C ALA A 111 13.11 -2.30 8.47
N GLY A 112 12.52 -1.89 7.37
CA GLY A 112 11.35 -1.03 7.32
C GLY A 112 10.06 -1.80 7.61
N SER A 113 8.97 -1.06 7.79
CA SER A 113 7.66 -1.64 8.09
C SER A 113 7.11 -2.52 6.95
N GLY A 114 7.52 -2.23 5.71
CA GLY A 114 7.20 -3.03 4.53
C GLY A 114 8.13 -4.22 4.28
N GLY A 115 9.13 -4.43 5.15
CA GLY A 115 10.10 -5.52 5.06
C GLY A 115 11.29 -5.23 4.13
N GLU A 116 11.40 -4.02 3.59
CA GLU A 116 12.61 -3.56 2.93
C GLU A 116 13.77 -3.36 3.91
N GLY A 117 15.00 -3.64 3.49
CA GLY A 117 16.18 -3.30 4.27
C GLY A 117 16.40 -1.78 4.28
N ILE A 118 16.91 -1.26 5.39
CA ILE A 118 17.25 0.15 5.58
C ILE A 118 18.74 0.26 5.84
N GLY A 119 19.43 0.96 4.95
CA GLY A 119 20.77 1.48 5.21
C GLY A 119 20.75 2.98 5.43
N ARG A 120 21.84 3.52 5.98
CA ARG A 120 22.03 4.96 6.14
C ARG A 120 23.31 5.39 5.43
N HIS A 121 23.21 6.48 4.66
CA HIS A 121 24.34 7.12 4.02
C HIS A 121 24.25 8.63 4.26
N GLU A 122 25.24 9.22 4.92
CA GLU A 122 25.28 10.66 5.24
C GLU A 122 23.98 11.17 5.90
N GLY A 123 23.43 10.41 6.85
CA GLY A 123 22.18 10.73 7.53
C GLY A 123 20.89 10.45 6.73
N PHE A 124 20.98 10.14 5.43
CA PHE A 124 19.85 9.76 4.59
C PHE A 124 19.49 8.28 4.74
N ALA A 125 18.20 7.98 4.93
CA ALA A 125 17.70 6.60 4.91
C ALA A 125 17.53 6.11 3.47
N VAL A 126 18.11 4.95 3.18
CA VAL A 126 18.01 4.28 1.88
C VAL A 126 17.25 2.96 2.05
N PHE A 127 16.10 2.87 1.41
CA PHE A 127 15.23 1.70 1.44
C PHE A 127 15.56 0.76 0.28
N VAL A 128 15.84 -0.51 0.60
CA VAL A 128 16.30 -1.51 -0.36
C VAL A 128 15.45 -2.78 -0.24
N PRO A 129 14.52 -3.03 -1.18
CA PRO A 129 13.74 -4.26 -1.20
C PRO A 129 14.64 -5.51 -1.33
N ALA A 130 14.24 -6.60 -0.68
CA ALA A 130 14.94 -7.89 -0.66
C ALA A 130 16.37 -7.88 -0.09
N ALA A 131 16.72 -6.84 0.67
CA ALA A 131 17.96 -6.76 1.43
C ALA A 131 17.71 -7.20 2.87
N ALA A 132 18.56 -8.09 3.38
CA ALA A 132 18.47 -8.60 4.75
C ALA A 132 19.26 -7.71 5.71
N VAL A 133 18.84 -7.64 6.98
CA VAL A 133 19.62 -6.97 8.03
C VAL A 133 20.95 -7.69 8.20
N GLY A 134 22.05 -6.94 8.17
CA GLY A 134 23.41 -7.48 8.15
C GLY A 134 24.00 -7.67 6.75
N ASP A 135 23.24 -7.47 5.66
CA ASP A 135 23.82 -7.44 4.31
C ASP A 135 24.70 -6.20 4.14
N ARG A 136 25.86 -6.36 3.50
CA ARG A 136 26.61 -5.27 2.86
C ARG A 136 26.48 -5.39 1.36
N ILE A 137 25.95 -4.35 0.72
CA ILE A 137 25.57 -4.39 -0.70
C ILE A 137 26.15 -3.24 -1.51
N GLU A 138 26.31 -3.45 -2.81
CA GLU A 138 26.35 -2.37 -3.78
C GLU A 138 24.89 -1.97 -4.09
N ALA A 139 24.46 -0.84 -3.54
CA ALA A 139 23.13 -0.29 -3.75
C ALA A 139 23.11 0.62 -5.00
N HIS A 140 22.17 0.37 -5.91
CA HIS A 140 21.91 1.24 -7.07
C HIS A 140 20.67 2.10 -6.80
N ILE A 141 20.87 3.40 -6.64
CA ILE A 141 19.80 4.37 -6.33
C ILE A 141 18.84 4.52 -7.52
N VAL A 142 17.56 4.20 -7.29
CA VAL A 142 16.51 4.25 -8.32
C VAL A 142 15.67 5.53 -8.21
N LYS A 143 15.43 6.01 -6.99
CA LYS A 143 14.62 7.20 -6.72
C LYS A 143 15.13 7.93 -5.48
N VAL A 144 15.36 9.23 -5.60
CA VAL A 144 15.72 10.11 -4.48
C VAL A 144 14.51 10.98 -4.14
N GLN A 145 14.20 11.11 -2.86
CA GLN A 145 13.17 12.00 -2.32
C GLN A 145 13.81 13.00 -1.35
N ARG A 146 13.00 13.86 -0.73
CA ARG A 146 13.47 14.95 0.14
C ARG A 146 14.25 14.47 1.37
N SER A 147 13.90 13.32 1.94
CA SER A 147 14.49 12.81 3.20
C SER A 147 14.88 11.33 3.14
N MET A 148 14.68 10.69 1.99
CA MET A 148 14.94 9.27 1.81
C MET A 148 15.25 8.94 0.35
N ALA A 149 15.88 7.80 0.12
CA ALA A 149 16.07 7.24 -1.20
C ALA A 149 15.58 5.79 -1.27
N TYR A 150 15.29 5.33 -2.48
CA TYR A 150 15.01 3.94 -2.79
C TYR A 150 16.12 3.42 -3.70
N ALA A 151 16.67 2.27 -3.35
CA ALA A 151 17.69 1.60 -4.13
C ALA A 151 17.24 0.17 -4.47
N ARG A 152 17.94 -0.43 -5.43
CA ARG A 152 17.89 -1.87 -5.70
C ARG A 152 19.28 -2.46 -5.45
N ILE A 153 19.32 -3.73 -5.08
CA ILE A 153 20.57 -4.47 -4.93
C ILE A 153 21.18 -4.64 -6.31
N ALA A 154 22.36 -4.06 -6.55
CA ALA A 154 23.13 -4.32 -7.76
C ALA A 154 24.01 -5.56 -7.58
N ARG A 155 24.62 -5.70 -6.40
CA ARG A 155 25.42 -6.85 -5.99
C ARG A 155 25.41 -6.96 -4.47
N ILE A 156 25.43 -8.19 -3.95
CA ILE A 156 25.67 -8.45 -2.52
C ILE A 156 27.18 -8.64 -2.37
N ILE A 157 27.80 -7.83 -1.51
CA ILE A 157 29.24 -7.87 -1.25
C ILE A 157 29.50 -8.88 -0.13
N GLU A 158 28.79 -8.72 0.99
CA GLU A 158 28.81 -9.65 2.12
C GLU A 158 27.36 -9.98 2.51
N PRO A 159 26.91 -11.24 2.39
CA PRO A 159 25.55 -11.61 2.78
C PRO A 159 25.42 -11.72 4.30
N SER A 160 24.26 -11.35 4.82
CA SER A 160 23.86 -11.60 6.20
C SER A 160 23.87 -13.11 6.53
N ALA A 161 24.15 -13.43 7.79
CA ALA A 161 24.04 -14.80 8.31
C ALA A 161 22.60 -15.36 8.22
N ASP A 162 21.60 -14.48 8.19
CA ASP A 162 20.20 -14.87 8.13
C ASP A 162 19.71 -15.20 6.72
N ARG A 163 20.53 -14.94 5.70
CA ARG A 163 20.14 -15.05 4.30
C ARG A 163 20.02 -16.51 3.87
N ILE A 164 18.97 -16.81 3.11
CA ILE A 164 18.81 -18.13 2.46
C ILE A 164 18.63 -17.95 0.95
N PRO A 165 19.01 -18.95 0.14
CA PRO A 165 18.65 -18.97 -1.27
C PRO A 165 17.12 -18.95 -1.43
N ALA A 166 16.62 -18.08 -2.31
CA ALA A 166 15.19 -18.08 -2.64
C ALA A 166 14.87 -19.33 -3.47
N ASP A 167 13.83 -20.04 -3.06
CA ASP A 167 13.30 -21.28 -3.64
C ASP A 167 12.15 -21.03 -4.65
N CYS A 168 11.90 -19.76 -5.01
CA CYS A 168 10.83 -19.37 -5.93
C CYS A 168 11.38 -18.42 -7.00
N GLU A 169 11.38 -18.84 -8.27
CA GLU A 169 11.90 -18.05 -9.39
C GLU A 169 11.13 -16.75 -9.67
N ALA A 170 9.87 -16.69 -9.24
CA ALA A 170 9.06 -15.48 -9.36
C ALA A 170 9.49 -14.41 -8.35
N PHE A 171 10.06 -14.81 -7.20
CA PHE A 171 10.75 -13.90 -6.30
C PHE A 171 12.08 -13.47 -6.94
N PRO A 172 12.45 -12.17 -6.99
CA PRO A 172 11.93 -11.03 -6.23
C PRO A 172 10.88 -10.18 -6.96
N ARG A 173 10.46 -10.58 -8.16
CA ARG A 173 9.58 -9.76 -9.02
C ARG A 173 8.12 -9.80 -8.55
N CYS A 174 7.69 -10.94 -8.02
CA CYS A 174 6.35 -11.18 -7.48
C CYS A 174 6.10 -10.29 -6.26
N GLY A 175 4.93 -9.64 -6.19
CA GLY A 175 4.52 -8.83 -5.04
C GLY A 175 4.00 -9.62 -3.83
N GLY A 176 4.07 -10.95 -3.86
CA GLY A 176 3.49 -11.83 -2.83
C GLY A 176 4.37 -12.02 -1.60
N CYS A 177 5.59 -12.55 -1.79
CA CYS A 177 6.49 -12.87 -0.68
C CYS A 177 7.50 -11.74 -0.45
N VAL A 178 7.62 -11.27 0.80
CA VAL A 178 8.57 -10.22 1.17
C VAL A 178 9.89 -10.81 1.69
N TYR A 179 9.80 -11.82 2.56
CA TYR A 179 10.94 -12.35 3.33
C TYR A 179 11.53 -13.66 2.80
N ARG A 180 11.22 -14.06 1.56
CA ARG A 180 11.69 -15.34 0.95
C ARG A 180 13.20 -15.39 0.63
N HIS A 181 13.96 -14.50 1.24
CA HIS A 181 15.43 -14.35 1.13
C HIS A 181 16.12 -14.43 2.50
N ILE A 182 15.37 -14.62 3.59
CA ILE A 182 15.88 -14.80 4.95
C ILE A 182 15.27 -16.06 5.57
N ASN A 183 15.94 -16.62 6.57
CA ASN A 183 15.40 -17.74 7.32
C ASN A 183 14.16 -17.32 8.14
N TYR A 184 13.36 -18.31 8.53
CA TYR A 184 12.07 -18.06 9.16
C TYR A 184 12.18 -17.48 10.58
N GLN A 185 13.26 -17.78 11.31
CA GLN A 185 13.51 -17.21 12.64
C GLN A 185 13.76 -15.69 12.53
N ALA A 186 14.55 -15.27 11.54
CA ALA A 186 14.78 -13.86 11.22
C ALA A 186 13.47 -13.17 10.80
N GLU A 187 12.62 -13.82 10.00
CA GLU A 187 11.29 -13.29 9.68
C GLU A 187 10.43 -13.04 10.92
N CYS A 188 10.39 -13.99 11.87
CA CYS A 188 9.68 -13.84 13.14
C CYS A 188 10.26 -12.71 13.99
N ALA A 189 11.59 -12.58 14.07
CA ALA A 189 12.27 -11.50 14.78
C ALA A 189 11.92 -10.12 14.19
N LEU A 190 11.93 -9.99 12.86
CA LEU A 190 11.53 -8.75 12.18
C LEU A 190 10.06 -8.39 12.44
N LYS A 191 9.17 -9.38 12.44
CA LYS A 191 7.75 -9.18 12.78
C LYS A 191 7.59 -8.72 14.24
N ARG A 192 8.32 -9.33 15.17
CA ARG A 192 8.34 -8.93 16.59
C ARG A 192 8.81 -7.50 16.76
N GLN A 193 9.92 -7.14 16.09
CA GLN A 193 10.47 -5.78 16.11
C GLN A 193 9.46 -4.78 15.54
N ARG A 194 8.78 -5.11 14.44
CA ARG A 194 7.75 -4.25 13.86
C ARG A 194 6.59 -3.96 14.82
N VAL A 195 6.12 -4.97 15.57
CA VAL A 195 5.07 -4.77 16.59
C VAL A 195 5.59 -3.89 17.72
N THR A 196 6.79 -4.17 18.22
CA THR A 196 7.45 -3.39 19.28
C THR A 196 7.62 -1.92 18.88
N ASP A 197 8.12 -1.67 17.67
CA ASP A 197 8.29 -0.33 17.12
C ASP A 197 6.95 0.41 17.00
N ALA A 198 5.86 -0.29 16.64
CA ALA A 198 4.54 0.31 16.56
C ALA A 198 3.99 0.66 17.96
N LEU A 199 4.13 -0.23 18.95
CA LEU A 199 3.71 0.03 20.33
C LEU A 199 4.44 1.24 20.92
N ARG A 200 5.76 1.31 20.75
CA ARG A 200 6.59 2.43 21.23
C ARG A 200 6.32 3.73 20.49
N ARG A 201 6.44 3.74 19.15
CA ARG A 201 6.42 4.99 18.36
C ARG A 201 5.03 5.54 18.11
N ILE A 202 4.03 4.67 17.92
CA ILE A 202 2.66 5.07 17.61
C ILE A 202 1.81 5.03 18.89
N GLY A 203 1.95 3.95 19.67
CA GLY A 203 1.19 3.79 20.92
C GLY A 203 1.73 4.60 22.09
N GLY A 204 2.99 5.05 22.06
CA GLY A 204 3.63 5.72 23.20
C GLY A 204 3.84 4.80 24.41
N LEU A 205 3.81 3.48 24.19
CA LEU A 205 3.95 2.48 25.23
C LEU A 205 5.38 1.92 25.21
N ASP A 206 6.09 2.02 26.34
CA ASP A 206 7.39 1.34 26.47
C ASP A 206 7.20 -0.13 26.81
N LEU A 207 6.72 -0.88 25.82
CA LEU A 207 6.47 -2.31 25.90
C LEU A 207 7.14 -3.02 24.73
N GLU A 208 7.65 -4.21 25.01
CA GLU A 208 8.19 -5.11 23.99
C GLU A 208 7.15 -6.17 23.65
N ALA A 209 7.03 -6.48 22.36
CA ALA A 209 6.17 -7.57 21.93
C ALA A 209 6.75 -8.90 22.44
N GLU A 210 5.87 -9.84 22.80
CA GLU A 210 6.24 -11.24 23.03
C GLU A 210 6.77 -11.88 21.73
N GLU A 211 7.33 -13.08 21.85
CA GLU A 211 7.78 -13.84 20.69
C GLU A 211 6.63 -14.16 19.75
N ILE A 212 6.90 -14.03 18.45
CA ILE A 212 5.93 -14.39 17.43
C ILE A 212 5.80 -15.91 17.38
N LEU A 213 4.61 -16.41 17.64
CA LEU A 213 4.30 -17.82 17.45
C LEU A 213 4.46 -18.17 15.96
N PRO A 214 5.38 -19.08 15.60
CA PRO A 214 5.57 -19.47 14.21
C PRO A 214 4.34 -20.20 13.70
N SER A 215 3.96 -19.93 12.44
CA SER A 215 3.06 -20.83 11.70
C SER A 215 3.62 -22.26 11.73
N PRO A 216 2.79 -23.28 11.98
CA PRO A 216 3.21 -24.67 11.93
C PRO A 216 3.64 -25.12 10.53
N GLN A 217 3.21 -24.40 9.49
CA GLN A 217 3.61 -24.63 8.10
C GLN A 217 3.94 -23.29 7.42
N SER A 218 5.15 -23.18 6.86
CA SER A 218 5.63 -22.01 6.10
C SER A 218 5.27 -22.07 4.62
N ASP A 219 5.01 -23.27 4.10
CA ASP A 219 4.65 -23.54 2.71
C ASP A 219 3.29 -24.23 2.61
N HIS A 220 2.66 -24.08 1.44
CA HIS A 220 1.35 -24.64 1.06
C HIS A 220 0.19 -24.38 2.05
N TYR A 221 0.34 -23.38 2.93
CA TYR A 221 -0.65 -23.06 3.96
C TYR A 221 -1.83 -22.24 3.43
N ARG A 222 -1.66 -21.54 2.30
CA ARG A 222 -2.62 -20.54 1.84
C ARG A 222 -3.80 -21.18 1.13
N ASN A 223 -4.93 -21.25 1.83
CA ASN A 223 -6.14 -21.90 1.36
C ASN A 223 -6.98 -21.09 0.34
N LYS A 224 -6.49 -19.92 -0.13
CA LYS A 224 -7.18 -19.05 -1.08
C LYS A 224 -6.22 -18.36 -2.03
N ALA A 225 -6.50 -18.43 -3.33
CA ALA A 225 -5.79 -17.76 -4.41
C ALA A 225 -6.70 -16.86 -5.23
N GLN A 226 -6.11 -15.77 -5.73
CA GLN A 226 -6.71 -14.85 -6.69
C GLN A 226 -5.62 -14.56 -7.72
N LEU A 227 -5.76 -15.17 -8.89
CA LEU A 227 -4.75 -15.18 -9.92
C LEU A 227 -5.26 -14.36 -11.10
N PRO A 228 -4.77 -13.13 -11.32
CA PRO A 228 -4.97 -12.47 -12.61
C PRO A 228 -4.30 -13.30 -13.72
N CYS A 229 -4.81 -13.11 -14.94
CA CYS A 229 -4.26 -13.76 -16.13
C CYS A 229 -3.85 -12.74 -17.19
N GLN A 230 -2.88 -13.12 -18.00
CA GLN A 230 -2.48 -12.38 -19.19
C GLN A 230 -2.12 -13.34 -20.32
N LYS A 231 -2.18 -12.83 -21.54
CA LYS A 231 -1.66 -13.53 -22.70
C LYS A 231 -0.15 -13.35 -22.75
N THR A 232 0.57 -14.43 -23.03
CA THR A 232 2.02 -14.44 -23.17
C THR A 232 2.42 -15.12 -24.47
N GLU A 233 3.71 -15.11 -24.80
CA GLU A 233 4.24 -15.79 -25.98
C GLU A 233 3.92 -17.30 -25.98
N ASN A 234 3.81 -17.90 -24.80
CA ASN A 234 3.54 -19.33 -24.61
C ASN A 234 2.05 -19.64 -24.34
N GLY A 235 1.14 -18.72 -24.67
CA GLY A 235 -0.30 -18.86 -24.39
C GLY A 235 -0.74 -18.12 -23.12
N ILE A 236 -1.82 -18.59 -22.49
CA ILE A 236 -2.42 -17.92 -21.33
C ILE A 236 -1.64 -18.26 -20.05
N GLY A 237 -1.23 -17.23 -19.30
CA GLY A 237 -0.50 -17.39 -18.04
C GLY A 237 -1.22 -16.79 -16.85
N PHE A 238 -1.21 -17.51 -15.74
CA PHE A 238 -1.64 -17.02 -14.43
C PHE A 238 -0.44 -16.62 -13.57
N GLY A 239 -0.67 -15.70 -12.63
CA GLY A 239 0.39 -15.27 -11.73
C GLY A 239 -0.07 -14.22 -10.72
N PHE A 240 0.83 -13.32 -10.37
CA PHE A 240 0.57 -12.25 -9.40
C PHE A 240 1.08 -10.92 -9.92
N TYR A 241 0.50 -9.84 -9.43
CA TYR A 241 1.03 -8.51 -9.72
C TYR A 241 2.42 -8.30 -9.12
N ALA A 242 3.32 -7.71 -9.92
CA ALA A 242 4.59 -7.20 -9.43
C ALA A 242 4.36 -6.05 -8.44
N GLN A 243 5.27 -5.90 -7.48
CA GLN A 243 5.15 -4.87 -6.44
C GLN A 243 4.80 -3.49 -7.01
N ARG A 244 3.75 -2.88 -6.46
CA ARG A 244 3.27 -1.52 -6.81
C ARG A 244 2.97 -1.33 -8.31
N SER A 245 2.48 -2.36 -8.99
CA SER A 245 2.09 -2.30 -10.40
C SER A 245 0.92 -3.24 -10.68
N HIS A 246 0.30 -3.12 -11.86
CA HIS A 246 -0.63 -4.13 -12.39
C HIS A 246 0.04 -5.02 -13.45
N ARG A 247 1.38 -5.06 -13.49
CA ARG A 247 2.12 -5.98 -14.36
C ARG A 247 2.10 -7.37 -13.74
N ILE A 248 1.62 -8.36 -14.46
CA ILE A 248 1.54 -9.74 -13.97
C ILE A 248 2.90 -10.42 -14.16
N VAL A 249 3.37 -11.06 -13.09
CA VAL A 249 4.52 -11.97 -13.08
C VAL A 249 3.95 -13.37 -13.07
N GLN A 250 4.24 -14.13 -14.13
CA GLN A 250 3.85 -15.53 -14.20
C GLN A 250 4.48 -16.31 -13.04
N CYS A 251 3.66 -17.13 -12.41
CA CYS A 251 4.05 -18.00 -11.31
C CYS A 251 3.19 -19.24 -11.44
N ALA A 252 3.71 -20.24 -12.17
CA ALA A 252 3.00 -21.48 -12.44
C ALA A 252 2.79 -22.30 -11.17
N ASP A 253 3.78 -22.27 -10.26
CA ASP A 253 3.72 -22.97 -8.99
C ASP A 253 4.15 -22.05 -7.85
N CYS A 254 3.19 -21.70 -6.99
CA CYS A 254 3.43 -20.86 -5.83
C CYS A 254 3.51 -21.75 -4.58
N LEU A 255 4.71 -21.86 -4.00
CA LEU A 255 4.96 -22.65 -2.79
C LEU A 255 4.15 -22.22 -1.56
N LEU A 256 3.44 -21.09 -1.60
CA LEU A 256 2.49 -20.73 -0.53
C LEU A 256 1.12 -21.39 -0.71
N GLN A 257 0.80 -21.87 -1.89
CA GLN A 257 -0.51 -22.40 -2.28
C GLN A 257 -0.45 -23.92 -2.42
N PRO A 258 -1.54 -24.66 -2.17
CA PRO A 258 -1.60 -26.08 -2.48
C PRO A 258 -1.31 -26.35 -3.96
N GLU A 259 -0.63 -27.46 -4.25
CA GLU A 259 -0.28 -27.89 -5.63
C GLU A 259 -1.52 -28.00 -6.55
N SER A 260 -2.68 -28.33 -5.97
CA SER A 260 -3.95 -28.39 -6.70
C SER A 260 -4.32 -27.06 -7.38
N PHE A 261 -3.86 -25.92 -6.87
CA PHE A 261 -4.13 -24.62 -7.48
C PHE A 261 -3.38 -24.45 -8.80
N SER A 262 -2.14 -24.94 -8.86
CA SER A 262 -1.30 -24.92 -10.07
C SER A 262 -1.94 -25.80 -11.17
N ALA A 263 -2.45 -26.98 -10.80
CA ALA A 263 -3.18 -27.87 -11.71
C ALA A 263 -4.48 -27.23 -12.26
N ILE A 264 -5.28 -26.61 -11.39
CA ILE A 264 -6.52 -25.92 -11.78
C ILE A 264 -6.22 -24.70 -12.68
N ALA A 265 -5.15 -23.95 -12.40
CA ALA A 265 -4.73 -22.83 -13.24
C ALA A 265 -4.31 -23.29 -14.64
N ALA A 266 -3.56 -24.40 -14.73
CA ALA A 266 -3.18 -24.98 -16.01
C ALA A 266 -4.40 -25.47 -16.81
N ALA A 267 -5.35 -26.15 -16.17
CA ALA A 267 -6.60 -26.58 -16.81
C ALA A 267 -7.44 -25.39 -17.30
N THR A 268 -7.49 -24.31 -16.51
CA THR A 268 -8.18 -23.07 -16.89
C THR A 268 -7.51 -22.39 -18.08
N ALA A 269 -6.18 -22.31 -18.09
CA ALA A 269 -5.42 -21.77 -19.22
C ALA A 269 -5.67 -22.58 -20.50
N GLN A 270 -5.64 -23.92 -20.40
CA GLN A 270 -5.94 -24.82 -21.49
C GLN A 270 -7.36 -24.62 -22.06
N TYR A 271 -8.35 -24.44 -21.20
CA TYR A 271 -9.71 -24.10 -21.62
C TYR A 271 -9.73 -22.78 -22.40
N MET A 272 -9.09 -21.73 -21.86
CA MET A 272 -9.06 -20.41 -22.48
C MET A 272 -8.40 -20.45 -23.87
N ASP A 273 -7.29 -21.18 -24.00
CA ASP A 273 -6.59 -21.37 -25.27
C ASP A 273 -7.44 -22.15 -26.29
N ARG A 274 -8.12 -23.23 -25.88
CA ARG A 274 -8.96 -24.05 -26.77
C ARG A 274 -10.16 -23.28 -27.32
N VAL A 275 -10.81 -22.48 -26.49
CA VAL A 275 -12.05 -21.77 -26.82
C VAL A 275 -11.78 -20.36 -27.36
N GLY A 276 -10.54 -19.87 -27.29
CA GLY A 276 -10.15 -18.54 -27.74
C GLY A 276 -10.66 -17.43 -26.81
N VAL A 277 -10.72 -17.69 -25.50
CA VAL A 277 -11.15 -16.71 -24.50
C VAL A 277 -9.98 -15.82 -24.09
N GLU A 278 -10.10 -14.53 -24.40
CA GLU A 278 -9.05 -13.56 -24.10
C GLU A 278 -9.05 -13.10 -22.62
N PRO A 279 -7.87 -12.94 -22.00
CA PRO A 279 -7.70 -12.26 -20.71
C PRO A 279 -8.21 -10.82 -20.75
N TYR A 280 -8.60 -10.33 -19.60
CA TYR A 280 -9.06 -8.97 -19.43
C TYR A 280 -7.90 -7.96 -19.54
N ASP A 281 -8.05 -7.00 -20.44
CA ASP A 281 -7.18 -5.84 -20.58
C ASP A 281 -7.77 -4.66 -19.82
N GLU A 282 -7.10 -4.22 -18.76
CA GLU A 282 -7.59 -3.13 -17.92
C GLU A 282 -7.59 -1.76 -18.61
N VAL A 283 -6.68 -1.53 -19.56
CA VAL A 283 -6.52 -0.26 -20.28
C VAL A 283 -7.66 -0.11 -21.28
N ASN A 284 -7.83 -1.13 -22.12
CA ASN A 284 -8.86 -1.14 -23.17
C ASN A 284 -10.24 -1.54 -22.64
N HIS A 285 -10.30 -2.11 -21.42
CA HIS A 285 -11.51 -2.64 -20.80
C HIS A 285 -12.19 -3.71 -21.69
N SER A 286 -11.36 -4.52 -22.33
CA SER A 286 -11.75 -5.60 -23.24
C SER A 286 -11.30 -6.95 -22.68
N GLY A 287 -11.65 -8.03 -23.36
CA GLY A 287 -11.39 -9.38 -22.87
C GLY A 287 -12.39 -9.82 -21.80
N LEU A 288 -12.39 -11.11 -21.50
CA LEU A 288 -13.47 -11.75 -20.74
C LEU A 288 -13.00 -12.22 -19.36
N VAL A 289 -11.89 -12.95 -19.24
CA VAL A 289 -11.46 -13.52 -17.95
C VAL A 289 -10.57 -12.54 -17.22
N ARG A 290 -10.99 -12.11 -16.02
CA ARG A 290 -10.24 -11.18 -15.17
C ARG A 290 -9.30 -11.94 -14.23
N HIS A 291 -9.86 -12.86 -13.46
CA HIS A 291 -9.13 -13.59 -12.42
C HIS A 291 -9.66 -15.01 -12.28
N LEU A 292 -8.77 -15.93 -11.94
CA LEU A 292 -9.09 -17.23 -11.39
C LEU A 292 -9.06 -17.11 -9.85
N TYR A 293 -10.20 -17.36 -9.22
CA TYR A 293 -10.37 -17.39 -7.77
C TYR A 293 -10.49 -18.84 -7.33
N ILE A 294 -9.63 -19.29 -6.42
CA ILE A 294 -9.66 -20.66 -5.90
C ILE A 294 -9.67 -20.61 -4.38
N ARG A 295 -10.47 -21.47 -3.76
CA ARG A 295 -10.45 -21.69 -2.32
C ARG A 295 -10.47 -23.18 -2.02
N ALA A 296 -9.63 -23.62 -1.10
CA ALA A 296 -9.61 -24.99 -0.60
C ALA A 296 -9.99 -25.00 0.88
N SER A 297 -10.64 -26.06 1.32
CA SER A 297 -10.74 -26.41 2.73
C SER A 297 -9.51 -27.22 3.14
N ARG A 298 -8.88 -26.86 4.26
CA ARG A 298 -7.81 -27.66 4.87
C ARG A 298 -8.39 -28.86 5.62
N HIS A 299 -9.58 -28.72 6.18
CA HIS A 299 -10.24 -29.81 6.89
C HIS A 299 -10.85 -30.86 5.96
N SER A 300 -11.74 -30.45 5.05
CA SER A 300 -12.46 -31.40 4.17
C SER A 300 -11.70 -31.73 2.89
N GLY A 301 -10.72 -30.90 2.50
CA GLY A 301 -10.04 -31.01 1.22
C GLY A 301 -10.85 -30.56 0.00
N GLU A 302 -12.10 -30.13 0.21
CA GLU A 302 -12.97 -29.62 -0.85
C GLU A 302 -12.40 -28.34 -1.48
N ILE A 303 -12.51 -28.24 -2.80
CA ILE A 303 -12.02 -27.08 -3.55
C ILE A 303 -13.17 -26.41 -4.32
N MET A 304 -13.27 -25.09 -4.15
CA MET A 304 -14.17 -24.25 -4.92
C MET A 304 -13.37 -23.38 -5.89
N VAL A 305 -13.73 -23.46 -7.17
CA VAL A 305 -13.10 -22.69 -8.25
C VAL A 305 -14.10 -21.69 -8.80
N CYS A 306 -13.67 -20.45 -9.03
CA CYS A 306 -14.51 -19.39 -9.56
C CYS A 306 -13.75 -18.56 -10.60
N LEU A 307 -14.28 -18.46 -11.81
CA LEU A 307 -13.76 -17.53 -12.81
C LEU A 307 -14.47 -16.19 -12.70
N VAL A 308 -13.70 -15.12 -12.48
CA VAL A 308 -14.20 -13.74 -12.47
C VAL A 308 -14.18 -13.22 -13.90
N ILE A 309 -15.32 -12.81 -14.44
CA ILE A 309 -15.46 -12.42 -15.84
C ILE A 309 -16.01 -11.00 -16.03
N ASN A 310 -15.54 -10.34 -17.10
CA ASN A 310 -16.06 -9.10 -17.66
C ASN A 310 -17.19 -9.39 -18.68
N GLY A 311 -18.19 -10.18 -18.28
CA GLY A 311 -19.22 -10.70 -19.17
C GLY A 311 -20.40 -11.28 -18.40
N ASN A 312 -21.38 -11.86 -19.09
CA ASN A 312 -22.51 -12.54 -18.43
C ASN A 312 -22.34 -14.07 -18.41
N ARG A 313 -21.60 -14.62 -19.37
CA ARG A 313 -21.39 -16.04 -19.59
C ARG A 313 -19.99 -16.25 -20.18
N LEU A 314 -19.49 -17.46 -20.00
CA LEU A 314 -18.34 -17.97 -20.73
C LEU A 314 -18.83 -18.83 -21.92
N PRO A 315 -18.09 -18.90 -23.02
CA PRO A 315 -18.34 -19.91 -24.05
C PRO A 315 -18.00 -21.30 -23.53
N GLU A 316 -18.75 -22.34 -23.86
CA GLU A 316 -18.44 -23.74 -23.47
C GLU A 316 -18.17 -23.94 -21.96
N GLU A 317 -19.06 -23.43 -21.10
CA GLU A 317 -18.91 -23.50 -19.63
C GLU A 317 -18.75 -24.93 -19.09
N GLU A 318 -19.41 -25.92 -19.69
CA GLU A 318 -19.27 -27.31 -19.30
C GLU A 318 -17.88 -27.86 -19.58
N LEU A 319 -17.24 -27.46 -20.69
CA LEU A 319 -15.86 -27.86 -21.01
C LEU A 319 -14.88 -27.34 -19.96
N LEU A 320 -15.06 -26.11 -19.48
CA LEU A 320 -14.27 -25.56 -18.37
C LEU A 320 -14.43 -26.43 -17.11
N ALA A 321 -15.66 -26.76 -16.74
CA ALA A 321 -15.93 -27.58 -15.57
C ALA A 321 -15.35 -28.99 -15.72
N ASP A 322 -15.45 -29.61 -16.90
CA ASP A 322 -14.87 -30.91 -17.20
C ASP A 322 -13.34 -30.90 -17.05
N LEU A 323 -12.65 -29.92 -17.64
CA LEU A 323 -11.20 -29.81 -17.56
C LEU A 323 -10.72 -29.57 -16.12
N ILE A 324 -11.41 -28.72 -15.36
CA ILE A 324 -11.07 -28.45 -13.96
C ILE A 324 -11.27 -29.70 -13.09
N CYS A 325 -12.43 -30.36 -13.19
CA CYS A 325 -12.73 -31.56 -12.40
C CYS A 325 -11.83 -32.75 -12.78
N ALA A 326 -11.42 -32.85 -14.05
CA ALA A 326 -10.46 -33.85 -14.49
C ALA A 326 -9.04 -33.59 -13.94
N ALA A 327 -8.64 -32.32 -13.83
CA ALA A 327 -7.34 -31.94 -13.28
C ALA A 327 -7.26 -32.09 -11.75
N GLU A 328 -8.37 -31.84 -11.04
CA GLU A 328 -8.46 -31.99 -9.59
C GLU A 328 -9.84 -32.55 -9.18
N PRO A 329 -9.92 -33.87 -8.89
CA PRO A 329 -11.17 -34.52 -8.51
C PRO A 329 -11.80 -34.00 -7.20
N LYS A 330 -11.03 -33.31 -6.34
CA LYS A 330 -11.56 -32.71 -5.10
C LYS A 330 -12.30 -31.39 -5.32
N VAL A 331 -12.38 -30.90 -6.56
CA VAL A 331 -13.20 -29.72 -6.88
C VAL A 331 -14.68 -30.06 -6.65
N SER A 332 -15.25 -29.47 -5.61
CA SER A 332 -16.65 -29.65 -5.25
C SER A 332 -17.57 -28.64 -5.94
N GLY A 333 -17.03 -27.53 -6.46
CA GLY A 333 -17.82 -26.46 -7.09
C GLY A 333 -17.03 -25.64 -8.10
N VAL A 334 -17.64 -25.40 -9.27
CA VAL A 334 -17.14 -24.50 -10.33
C VAL A 334 -18.16 -23.39 -10.55
N LEU A 335 -17.72 -22.14 -10.37
CA LEU A 335 -18.55 -20.95 -10.40
C LEU A 335 -18.03 -19.91 -11.40
N ILE A 336 -18.93 -18.99 -11.76
CA ILE A 336 -18.60 -17.75 -12.47
C ILE A 336 -19.02 -16.58 -11.58
N ASN A 337 -18.11 -15.63 -11.37
CA ASN A 337 -18.41 -14.34 -10.77
C ASN A 337 -18.41 -13.26 -11.85
N ILE A 338 -19.44 -12.42 -11.87
CA ILE A 338 -19.62 -11.37 -12.89
C ILE A 338 -19.13 -10.04 -12.34
N ASN A 339 -18.04 -9.52 -12.90
CA ASN A 339 -17.52 -8.19 -12.59
C ASN A 339 -17.14 -7.40 -13.84
N LYS A 340 -18.09 -6.59 -14.30
CA LYS A 340 -17.94 -5.68 -15.46
C LYS A 340 -17.48 -4.27 -15.10
N LYS A 341 -17.24 -3.98 -13.81
CA LYS A 341 -16.90 -2.63 -13.37
C LYS A 341 -15.41 -2.36 -13.58
N ARG A 342 -15.06 -1.12 -13.98
CA ARG A 342 -13.69 -0.60 -13.95
C ARG A 342 -13.29 -0.31 -12.50
N THR A 343 -12.74 -1.31 -11.82
CA THR A 343 -12.39 -1.25 -10.40
C THR A 343 -11.30 -2.26 -10.05
N ASN A 344 -10.55 -1.95 -8.99
CA ASN A 344 -9.57 -2.85 -8.37
C ASN A 344 -10.23 -3.92 -7.48
N VAL A 345 -11.54 -3.80 -7.19
CA VAL A 345 -12.29 -4.85 -6.52
C VAL A 345 -12.39 -6.05 -7.46
N ILE A 346 -11.88 -7.20 -7.02
CA ILE A 346 -11.81 -8.41 -7.84
C ILE A 346 -13.20 -9.01 -8.06
N LEU A 347 -13.96 -9.24 -6.98
CA LEU A 347 -15.27 -9.87 -7.06
C LEU A 347 -16.37 -8.85 -7.38
N GLY A 348 -17.27 -9.22 -8.28
CA GLY A 348 -18.53 -8.55 -8.47
C GLY A 348 -19.63 -9.12 -7.57
N GLU A 349 -20.83 -8.58 -7.73
CA GLU A 349 -21.97 -8.83 -6.83
C GLU A 349 -22.72 -10.13 -7.13
N ARG A 350 -22.50 -10.74 -8.30
CA ARG A 350 -23.25 -11.92 -8.76
C ARG A 350 -22.32 -13.10 -8.99
N CYS A 351 -22.66 -14.23 -8.41
CA CYS A 351 -22.07 -15.53 -8.69
C CYS A 351 -23.12 -16.46 -9.29
N ARG A 352 -22.70 -17.36 -10.17
CA ARG A 352 -23.52 -18.45 -10.70
C ARG A 352 -22.72 -19.74 -10.68
N VAL A 353 -23.35 -20.82 -10.26
CA VAL A 353 -22.76 -22.16 -10.32
C VAL A 353 -22.85 -22.71 -11.75
N ILE A 354 -21.74 -23.24 -12.25
CA ILE A 354 -21.72 -24.09 -13.44
C ILE A 354 -21.98 -25.52 -13.00
N ARG A 355 -21.21 -26.01 -12.02
CA ARG A 355 -21.26 -27.40 -11.55
C ARG A 355 -20.99 -27.49 -10.05
N GLY A 356 -21.66 -28.43 -9.39
CA GLY A 356 -21.39 -28.78 -8.00
C GLY A 356 -21.97 -27.80 -6.99
N SER A 357 -21.26 -27.60 -5.87
CA SER A 357 -21.67 -26.75 -4.75
C SER A 357 -21.29 -25.28 -4.96
N GLU A 358 -22.11 -24.38 -4.41
CA GLU A 358 -21.79 -22.94 -4.37
C GLU A 358 -20.86 -22.55 -3.21
N HIS A 359 -20.59 -23.47 -2.29
CA HIS A 359 -19.79 -23.24 -1.10
C HIS A 359 -18.98 -24.47 -0.70
N ILE A 360 -17.97 -24.26 0.15
CA ILE A 360 -17.16 -25.29 0.80
C ILE A 360 -17.19 -25.08 2.30
N THR A 361 -16.97 -26.15 3.05
CA THR A 361 -16.97 -26.10 4.52
C THR A 361 -15.56 -26.24 5.07
N GLU A 362 -15.18 -25.34 5.98
CA GLU A 362 -13.91 -25.38 6.71
C GLU A 362 -14.18 -25.54 8.20
N ARG A 363 -13.26 -26.21 8.92
CA ARG A 363 -13.32 -26.30 10.39
C ARG A 363 -12.09 -25.62 10.99
N LEU A 364 -12.32 -24.64 11.84
CA LEU A 364 -11.27 -24.03 12.66
C LEU A 364 -11.18 -24.81 13.97
N LEU A 365 -9.98 -25.28 14.31
CA LEU A 365 -9.70 -26.04 15.53
C LEU A 365 -9.23 -25.14 16.66
#